data_AF-A0A7S1HFC1-F1
#
_entry.id   AF-A0A7S1HFC1-F1
#
_cell.length_a   1.000
_cell.length_b   1.000
_cell.length_c   1.000
_cell.angle_alpha   90.00
_cell.angle_beta   90.00
_cell.angle_gamma   90.00
#
_symmetry.space_group_name_H-M   'P 1'
#
loop_
_entity.id
_entity.type
_entity.pdbx_description
1 polymer ?
#
loop_
_entity_poly.entity_id
_entity_poly.type
_entity_poly.pdbx_seq_one_letter_code
_entity_poly.pdbx_strand_id
1 'polypeptide(L)'
;GVLVADAGSFVHIEENDISGNLRRGVTAQKSGRFTLVSNRISCNKNIGVIGIGPWEDYSEPLSVRDNVITGNLSSGLWVQKGHACVSRNIIASNGESGVVAFGCKNKLTFEGNVIHSNGRTGVSIHTALQVVLKGNSVGVKV
;
A
#
# COMPACT_ATOMS: atom_id res chain seq x y z
N GLY A 1 10.81 4.08 -7.67
CA GLY A 1 10.81 5.55 -7.62
C GLY A 1 11.40 5.97 -6.31
N VAL A 2 10.58 6.06 -5.27
CA VAL A 2 10.98 6.56 -3.96
C VAL A 2 11.35 5.41 -3.03
N LEU A 3 12.47 5.56 -2.31
CA LEU A 3 12.93 4.65 -1.27
C LEU A 3 13.08 5.41 0.05
N VAL A 4 12.38 4.96 1.08
CA VAL A 4 12.58 5.36 2.46
C VAL A 4 13.20 4.18 3.19
N ALA A 5 14.44 4.35 3.67
CA ALA A 5 15.21 3.28 4.28
C ALA A 5 15.66 3.65 5.68
N ASP A 6 15.85 2.61 6.49
CA ASP A 6 16.42 2.65 7.83
C ASP A 6 15.50 3.25 8.90
N ALA A 7 15.63 2.74 10.13
CA ALA A 7 14.83 3.17 11.26
C ALA A 7 15.07 4.65 11.56
N GLY A 8 14.02 5.36 11.92
CA GLY A 8 14.05 6.82 12.13
C GLY A 8 13.75 7.63 10.86
N SER A 9 13.91 7.06 9.67
CA SER A 9 13.53 7.74 8.43
C SER A 9 12.02 7.77 8.27
N PHE A 10 11.48 8.99 8.14
CA PHE A 10 10.08 9.24 7.88
C PHE A 10 9.95 10.30 6.78
N VAL A 11 9.16 10.00 5.74
CA VAL A 11 8.97 10.92 4.61
C VAL A 11 7.49 11.12 4.34
N HIS A 12 7.08 12.38 4.23
CA HIS A 12 5.76 12.76 3.73
C HIS A 12 5.84 12.97 2.21
N ILE A 13 4.99 12.27 1.46
CA ILE A 13 4.98 12.29 -0.01
C ILE A 13 3.55 12.65 -0.44
N GLU A 14 3.40 13.80 -1.09
CA GLU A 14 2.10 14.37 -1.42
C GLU A 14 2.10 14.96 -2.83
N GLU A 15 1.01 14.72 -3.58
CA GLU A 15 0.77 15.32 -4.91
C GLU A 15 1.83 15.01 -5.99
N ASN A 16 2.38 13.80 -6.00
CA ASN A 16 3.35 13.36 -7.00
C ASN A 16 2.76 12.37 -8.02
N ASP A 17 3.29 12.37 -9.26
CA ASP A 17 3.17 11.24 -10.19
C ASP A 17 4.43 10.37 -10.13
N ILE A 18 4.28 9.15 -9.62
CA ILE A 18 5.36 8.17 -9.48
C ILE A 18 5.05 7.00 -10.40
N SER A 19 5.57 7.07 -11.63
CA SER A 19 5.22 6.10 -12.67
C SER A 19 6.39 5.56 -13.49
N GLY A 20 6.16 4.42 -14.15
CA GLY A 20 7.08 3.86 -15.15
C GLY A 20 8.40 3.31 -14.59
N ASN A 21 8.52 3.09 -13.28
CA ASN A 21 9.76 2.60 -12.69
C ASN A 21 10.02 1.13 -13.05
N LEU A 22 11.30 0.77 -13.25
CA LEU A 22 11.73 -0.62 -13.51
C LEU A 22 11.51 -1.58 -12.33
N ARG A 23 11.19 -1.06 -11.14
CA ARG A 23 10.89 -1.84 -9.94
C ARG A 23 9.62 -1.29 -9.28
N ARG A 24 9.70 -0.99 -7.98
CA ARG A 24 8.58 -0.52 -7.16
C ARG A 24 8.39 0.99 -7.29
N GLY A 25 7.17 1.48 -7.12
CA GLY A 25 6.87 2.91 -7.10
C GLY A 25 7.44 3.57 -5.85
N VAL A 26 6.85 3.27 -4.69
CA VAL A 26 7.29 3.72 -3.36
C VAL A 26 7.64 2.52 -2.48
N THR A 27 8.75 2.58 -1.76
CA THR A 27 9.21 1.53 -0.86
C THR A 27 9.64 2.10 0.48
N ALA A 28 9.08 1.58 1.57
CA ALA A 28 9.64 1.68 2.91
C ALA A 28 10.30 0.35 3.28
N GLN A 29 11.58 0.38 3.68
CA GLN A 29 12.32 -0.81 4.09
C GLN A 29 13.19 -0.54 5.33
N LYS A 30 13.63 -1.63 5.98
CA LYS A 30 14.44 -1.56 7.21
C LYS A 30 13.82 -0.62 8.25
N SER A 31 12.50 -0.72 8.42
CA SER A 31 11.72 0.11 9.33
C SER A 31 11.64 1.61 8.99
N GLY A 32 12.05 2.02 7.79
CA GLY A 32 11.66 3.32 7.23
C GLY A 32 10.13 3.42 7.12
N ARG A 33 9.60 4.65 7.16
CA ARG A 33 8.16 4.92 7.15
C ARG A 33 7.81 6.07 6.23
N PHE A 34 6.56 6.11 5.79
CA PHE A 34 6.08 7.24 5.00
C PHE A 34 4.60 7.52 5.27
N THR A 35 4.20 8.72 4.84
CA THR A 35 2.81 9.09 4.59
C THR A 35 2.65 9.38 3.11
N LEU A 36 1.66 8.74 2.46
CA LEU A 36 1.27 8.99 1.07
C LEU A 36 -0.08 9.67 1.00
N VAL A 37 -0.13 10.80 0.30
CA VAL A 37 -1.34 11.63 0.16
C VAL A 37 -1.52 12.08 -1.27
N SER A 38 -2.69 11.88 -1.86
CA SER A 38 -3.03 12.50 -3.16
C SER A 38 -2.02 12.23 -4.29
N ASN A 39 -1.29 11.11 -4.24
CA ASN A 39 -0.32 10.74 -5.28
C ASN A 39 -0.96 9.86 -6.34
N ARG A 40 -0.43 9.94 -7.56
CA ARG A 40 -0.67 8.99 -8.64
C ARG A 40 0.52 8.03 -8.75
N ILE A 41 0.31 6.74 -8.51
CA ILE A 41 1.38 5.74 -8.51
C ILE A 41 1.03 4.65 -9.51
N SER A 42 1.70 4.65 -10.67
CA SER A 42 1.22 3.83 -11.79
C SER A 42 2.28 3.19 -12.68
N CYS A 43 1.90 2.12 -13.38
CA CYS A 43 2.73 1.50 -14.43
C CYS A 43 4.15 1.08 -13.99
N ASN A 44 4.35 0.81 -12.70
CA ASN A 44 5.63 0.32 -12.18
C ASN A 44 5.77 -1.18 -12.49
N LYS A 45 6.98 -1.63 -12.83
CA LYS A 45 7.25 -3.03 -13.25
C LYS A 45 7.32 -4.02 -12.08
N ASN A 46 6.76 -3.67 -10.92
CA ASN A 46 6.62 -4.51 -9.75
C ASN A 46 5.42 -4.01 -8.92
N ILE A 47 5.54 -3.93 -7.59
CA ILE A 47 4.53 -3.39 -6.67
C ILE A 47 4.48 -1.86 -6.74
N GLY A 48 3.27 -1.28 -6.72
CA GLY A 48 3.08 0.17 -6.67
C GLY A 48 3.65 0.79 -5.39
N VAL A 49 3.12 0.37 -4.24
CA VAL A 49 3.54 0.82 -2.91
C VAL A 49 3.83 -0.38 -2.03
N ILE A 50 4.99 -0.41 -1.37
CA ILE A 50 5.30 -1.40 -0.35
C ILE A 50 5.82 -0.75 0.94
N GLY A 51 5.32 -1.21 2.07
CA GLY A 51 5.88 -0.92 3.38
C GLY A 51 6.32 -2.19 4.08
N ILE A 52 7.60 -2.26 4.47
CA ILE A 52 8.20 -3.39 5.16
C ILE A 52 8.66 -2.95 6.56
N GLY A 53 7.94 -3.41 7.58
CA GLY A 53 8.30 -3.23 8.99
C GLY A 53 9.45 -4.15 9.45
N PRO A 54 9.61 -4.37 10.78
CA PRO A 54 8.67 -4.04 11.85
C PRO A 54 8.61 -2.55 12.18
N TRP A 55 7.43 -2.09 12.60
CA TRP A 55 7.21 -0.76 13.18
C TRP A 55 6.62 -0.87 14.59
N GLU A 56 6.93 -1.95 15.31
CA GLU A 56 6.33 -2.24 16.62
C GLU A 56 6.61 -1.14 17.67
N ASP A 57 7.76 -0.46 17.57
CA ASP A 57 8.13 0.67 18.44
C ASP A 57 7.50 2.01 18.03
N TYR A 58 6.85 2.09 16.86
CA TYR A 58 6.20 3.30 16.39
C TYR A 58 4.69 3.22 16.68
N SER A 59 4.15 4.22 17.35
CA SER A 59 2.69 4.34 17.57
C SER A 59 1.92 4.59 16.28
N GLU A 60 2.57 5.25 15.32
CA GLU A 60 1.91 5.72 14.10
C GLU A 60 2.02 4.73 12.94
N PRO A 61 0.86 4.30 12.36
CA PRO A 61 0.85 3.44 11.18
C PRO A 61 1.46 4.13 9.97
N LEU A 62 1.92 3.30 9.03
CA LEU A 62 2.12 3.73 7.66
C LEU A 62 0.77 4.25 7.12
N SER A 63 0.75 5.48 6.61
CA SER A 63 -0.47 6.14 6.17
C SER A 63 -0.53 6.22 4.64
N VAL A 64 -1.60 5.70 4.04
CA VAL A 64 -1.85 5.77 2.59
C VAL A 64 -3.26 6.31 2.39
N ARG A 65 -3.40 7.58 2.02
CA ARG A 65 -4.70 8.23 1.88
C ARG A 65 -4.87 8.98 0.58
N ASP A 66 -6.07 8.93 0.01
CA ASP A 66 -6.45 9.74 -1.15
C ASP A 66 -5.58 9.51 -2.41
N ASN A 67 -4.88 8.37 -2.52
CA ASN A 67 -4.01 8.07 -3.66
C ASN A 67 -4.72 7.29 -4.76
N VAL A 68 -4.20 7.40 -5.99
CA VAL A 68 -4.57 6.57 -7.13
C VAL A 68 -3.42 5.63 -7.47
N ILE A 69 -3.57 4.33 -7.19
CA ILE A 69 -2.54 3.30 -7.34
C ILE A 69 -2.97 2.29 -8.40
N THR A 70 -2.46 2.42 -9.63
CA THR A 70 -3.01 1.69 -10.78
C THR A 70 -2.00 1.13 -11.77
N GLY A 71 -2.34 0.03 -12.44
CA GLY A 71 -1.54 -0.48 -13.57
C GLY A 71 -0.14 -0.98 -13.18
N ASN A 72 0.13 -1.26 -11.91
CA ASN A 72 1.41 -1.83 -11.49
C ASN A 72 1.44 -3.32 -11.82
N LEU A 73 2.62 -3.85 -12.18
CA LEU A 73 2.75 -5.22 -12.72
C LEU A 73 2.32 -6.31 -11.73
N SER A 74 2.58 -6.12 -10.43
CA SER A 74 2.17 -7.06 -9.37
C SER A 74 1.03 -6.46 -8.56
N SER A 75 1.27 -6.15 -7.28
CA SER A 75 0.26 -5.61 -6.38
C SER A 75 0.22 -4.07 -6.37
N GLY A 76 -0.95 -3.49 -6.12
CA GLY A 76 -1.08 -2.05 -5.91
C GLY A 76 -0.40 -1.60 -4.62
N LEU A 77 -0.88 -2.12 -3.49
CA LEU A 77 -0.34 -1.84 -2.15
C LEU A 77 0.02 -3.13 -1.42
N TRP A 78 1.20 -3.17 -0.82
CA TRP A 78 1.65 -4.28 0.01
C TRP A 78 2.12 -3.77 1.38
N VAL A 79 1.55 -4.32 2.46
CA VAL A 79 2.02 -4.09 3.84
C VAL A 79 2.59 -5.39 4.40
N GLN A 80 3.86 -5.38 4.78
CA GLN A 80 4.57 -6.55 5.29
C GLN A 80 5.12 -6.28 6.69
N LYS A 81 4.80 -7.16 7.64
CA LYS A 81 5.33 -7.12 9.01
C LYS A 81 5.12 -5.76 9.70
N GLY A 82 4.01 -5.07 9.45
CA GLY A 82 3.77 -3.72 9.95
C GLY A 82 2.32 -3.44 10.29
N HIS A 83 2.00 -2.18 10.53
CA HIS A 83 0.63 -1.65 10.62
C HIS A 83 0.45 -0.49 9.65
N ALA A 84 -0.78 -0.33 9.18
CA ALA A 84 -1.12 0.66 8.17
C ALA A 84 -2.56 1.15 8.33
N CYS A 85 -2.75 2.42 7.99
CA CYS A 85 -4.05 3.04 7.81
C CYS A 85 -4.18 3.43 6.33
N VAL A 86 -5.14 2.82 5.65
CA VAL A 86 -5.33 2.94 4.20
C VAL A 86 -6.73 3.48 3.96
N SER A 87 -6.86 4.71 3.48
CA SER A 87 -8.18 5.34 3.36
C SER A 87 -8.41 6.11 2.05
N ARG A 88 -9.63 6.01 1.51
CA ARG A 88 -10.07 6.77 0.32
C ARG A 88 -9.14 6.64 -0.89
N ASN A 89 -8.45 5.51 -1.04
CA ASN A 89 -7.62 5.27 -2.21
C ASN A 89 -8.41 4.60 -3.32
N ILE A 90 -8.01 4.86 -4.57
CA ILE A 90 -8.41 4.07 -5.73
C ILE A 90 -7.25 3.13 -6.05
N ILE A 91 -7.45 1.82 -5.88
CA ILE A 91 -6.42 0.79 -6.12
C ILE A 91 -6.93 -0.18 -7.18
N ALA A 92 -6.52 0.03 -8.43
CA ALA A 92 -7.17 -0.62 -9.56
C ALA A 92 -6.25 -1.10 -10.66
N SER A 93 -6.68 -2.11 -11.40
CA SER A 93 -5.97 -2.59 -12.61
C SER A 93 -4.52 -2.98 -12.37
N ASN A 94 -4.16 -3.43 -11.15
CA ASN A 94 -2.85 -4.00 -10.87
C ASN A 94 -2.84 -5.48 -11.29
N GLY A 95 -1.68 -5.98 -11.75
CA GLY A 95 -1.58 -7.27 -12.42
C GLY A 95 -1.93 -8.49 -11.54
N GLU A 96 -1.76 -8.37 -10.22
CA GLU A 96 -2.09 -9.43 -9.28
C GLU A 96 -3.14 -8.97 -8.26
N SER A 97 -2.74 -8.35 -7.15
CA SER A 97 -3.64 -7.99 -6.07
C SER A 97 -3.81 -6.47 -5.95
N GLY A 98 -4.99 -6.01 -5.54
CA GLY A 98 -5.14 -4.61 -5.15
C GLY A 98 -4.31 -4.31 -3.90
N VAL A 99 -4.64 -5.00 -2.82
CA VAL A 99 -3.98 -4.89 -1.51
C VAL A 99 -3.52 -6.26 -1.02
N VAL A 100 -2.29 -6.34 -0.52
CA VAL A 100 -1.74 -7.51 0.18
C VAL A 100 -1.30 -7.09 1.58
N ALA A 101 -1.68 -7.88 2.59
CA ALA A 101 -1.13 -7.77 3.94
C ALA A 101 -0.56 -9.10 4.42
N PHE A 102 0.69 -9.09 4.88
CA PHE A 102 1.42 -10.29 5.27
C PHE A 102 2.21 -10.09 6.57
N GLY A 103 1.97 -10.95 7.56
CA GLY A 103 2.73 -10.97 8.82
C GLY A 103 2.51 -9.75 9.72
N CYS A 104 1.37 -9.05 9.60
CA CYS A 104 1.10 -7.81 10.31
C CYS A 104 0.65 -8.06 11.75
N LYS A 105 1.56 -7.92 12.73
CA LYS A 105 1.23 -8.17 14.14
C LYS A 105 0.44 -7.05 14.84
N ASN A 106 0.12 -5.99 14.11
CA ASN A 106 -0.61 -4.83 14.62
C ASN A 106 -1.87 -4.59 13.76
N LYS A 107 -2.75 -3.70 14.23
CA LYS A 107 -4.02 -3.39 13.55
C LYS A 107 -3.80 -2.81 12.15
N LEU A 108 -4.55 -3.33 11.18
CA LEU A 108 -4.70 -2.74 9.85
C LEU A 108 -6.10 -2.12 9.72
N THR A 109 -6.17 -0.91 9.18
CA THR A 109 -7.45 -0.25 8.89
C THR A 109 -7.53 0.10 7.41
N PHE A 110 -8.59 -0.35 6.76
CA PHE A 110 -8.93 0.03 5.39
C PHE A 110 -10.32 0.68 5.39
N GLU A 111 -10.40 1.96 5.04
CA GLU A 111 -11.65 2.73 5.10
C GLU A 111 -11.95 3.49 3.80
N GLY A 112 -13.15 3.31 3.23
CA GLY A 112 -13.59 4.10 2.09
C GLY A 112 -12.79 3.90 0.81
N ASN A 113 -12.06 2.80 0.65
CA ASN A 113 -11.25 2.55 -0.54
C ASN A 113 -12.09 1.95 -1.67
N VAL A 114 -11.73 2.26 -2.91
CA VAL A 114 -12.28 1.65 -4.13
C VAL A 114 -11.20 0.76 -4.74
N ILE A 115 -11.38 -0.56 -4.63
CA ILE A 115 -10.38 -1.56 -5.02
C ILE A 115 -10.99 -2.47 -6.08
N HIS A 116 -10.66 -2.28 -7.35
CA HIS A 116 -11.37 -2.96 -8.44
C HIS A 116 -10.45 -3.35 -9.60
N SER A 117 -10.91 -4.27 -10.45
CA SER A 117 -10.23 -4.63 -11.70
C SER A 117 -8.78 -5.14 -11.54
N ASN A 118 -8.38 -5.53 -10.32
CA ASN A 118 -7.09 -6.19 -10.07
C ASN A 118 -7.15 -7.65 -10.53
N GLY A 119 -6.02 -8.21 -10.95
CA GLY A 119 -5.96 -9.46 -11.71
C GLY A 119 -6.43 -10.72 -10.97
N ARG A 120 -6.07 -10.89 -9.69
CA ARG A 120 -6.33 -12.10 -8.91
C ARG A 120 -7.18 -11.86 -7.67
N THR A 121 -6.88 -10.83 -6.89
CA THR A 121 -7.62 -10.51 -5.65
C THR A 121 -7.75 -9.01 -5.43
N GLY A 122 -8.87 -8.56 -4.86
CA GLY A 122 -9.01 -7.18 -4.43
C GLY A 122 -8.17 -6.90 -3.19
N VAL A 123 -8.47 -7.60 -2.09
CA VAL A 123 -7.73 -7.54 -0.83
C VAL A 123 -7.36 -8.96 -0.40
N SER A 124 -6.10 -9.19 -0.07
CA SER A 124 -5.60 -10.48 0.44
C SER A 124 -4.86 -10.29 1.76
N ILE A 125 -5.32 -11.00 2.80
CA ILE A 125 -4.75 -10.95 4.14
C ILE A 125 -4.26 -12.35 4.50
N HIS A 126 -2.95 -12.52 4.67
CA HIS A 126 -2.35 -13.84 5.00
C HIS A 126 -2.11 -14.02 6.49
N THR A 127 -1.72 -12.96 7.20
CA THR A 127 -1.52 -12.98 8.65
C THR A 127 -1.62 -11.56 9.17
N ALA A 128 -2.62 -11.30 10.02
CA ALA A 128 -2.81 -10.02 10.67
C ALA A 128 -3.40 -10.21 12.08
N LEU A 129 -2.99 -9.41 13.06
CA LEU A 129 -3.58 -9.46 14.42
C LEU A 129 -5.03 -9.00 14.40
N GLN A 130 -5.30 -7.86 13.76
CA GLN A 130 -6.62 -7.29 13.62
C GLN A 130 -6.71 -6.56 12.28
N VAL A 131 -7.83 -6.74 11.56
CA VAL A 131 -8.12 -6.02 10.33
C VAL A 131 -9.51 -5.40 10.44
N VAL A 132 -9.61 -4.11 10.11
CA VAL A 132 -10.87 -3.39 9.99
C VAL A 132 -11.07 -3.01 8.53
N LEU A 133 -12.15 -3.50 7.93
CA LEU A 133 -12.63 -3.08 6.61
C LEU A 133 -13.94 -2.31 6.80
N LYS A 134 -13.96 -1.01 6.49
CA LYS A 134 -15.15 -0.17 6.68
C LYS A 134 -15.45 0.64 5.42
N GLY A 135 -16.64 0.48 4.85
CA GLY A 135 -17.10 1.27 3.70
C GLY A 135 -16.24 1.14 2.44
N ASN A 136 -15.55 0.00 2.23
CA ASN A 136 -14.76 -0.24 1.02
C ASN A 136 -15.63 -0.86 -0.08
N SER A 137 -15.37 -0.50 -1.34
CA SER A 137 -15.88 -1.20 -2.52
C SER A 137 -14.77 -2.08 -3.09
N VAL A 138 -14.99 -3.39 -3.17
CA VAL A 138 -13.95 -4.37 -3.54
C VAL A 138 -14.44 -5.31 -4.63
N GLY A 139 -13.71 -5.39 -5.74
CA GLY A 139 -13.96 -6.29 -6.87
C GLY A 139 -12.67 -6.70 -7.58
N VAL A 140 -12.77 -7.72 -8.43
CA VAL A 140 -11.68 -8.20 -9.29
C VAL A 140 -12.04 -8.04 -10.77
N LYS A 141 -11.07 -8.21 -11.66
CA LYS A 141 -11.36 -8.26 -13.10
C LYS A 141 -12.20 -9.51 -13.41
N VAL A 142 -13.29 -9.33 -14.16
CA VAL A 142 -14.08 -10.42 -14.74
C VAL A 142 -13.44 -10.84 -16.05
#